data_AF-A0A5J5EFT6-F1
#
_entry.id   AF-A0A5J5EFT6-F1
#
_cell.length_a   1.000
_cell.length_b   1.000
_cell.length_c   1.000
_cell.angle_alpha   90.00
_cell.angle_beta   90.00
_cell.angle_gamma   90.00
#
_symmetry.space_group_name_H-M   'P 1'
#
loop_
_entity.id
_entity.type
_entity.pdbx_description
1 polymer ?
#
loop_
_entity_poly.entity_id
_entity_poly.type
_entity_poly.pdbx_seq_one_letter_code
_entity_poly.pdbx_strand_id
1 'polypeptide(L)'
;GFWRPPITVTDPLDLTVAGNAIARQHGIGRIDIVENRFIGLKSRGCYETHGLSIMRSAQIDLEGLALDREVRPLRDHTCGRVPEQ
;
A
#
# COMPACT_ATOMS: atom_id res chain seq x y z
N GLY A 1 -14.89 -0.45 -31.14
CA GLY A 1 -14.79 -1.58 -30.20
C GLY A 1 -13.82 -1.23 -29.09
N PHE A 2 -14.30 -0.52 -28.07
CA PHE A 2 -13.48 0.20 -27.09
C PHE A 2 -13.68 -0.27 -25.63
N TRP A 3 -14.53 -1.28 -25.40
CA TRP A 3 -14.83 -1.76 -24.05
C TRP A 3 -14.35 -3.20 -23.90
N ARG A 4 -13.19 -3.39 -23.26
CA ARG A 4 -12.86 -4.68 -22.65
C ARG A 4 -13.65 -4.77 -21.33
N PRO A 5 -14.28 -5.91 -21.02
CA PRO A 5 -14.95 -6.07 -19.74
C PRO A 5 -13.94 -5.88 -18.60
N PRO A 6 -14.33 -5.22 -17.50
CA PRO A 6 -13.46 -5.05 -16.35
C PRO A 6 -13.15 -6.43 -15.77
N ILE A 7 -11.86 -6.68 -15.53
CA ILE A 7 -11.45 -7.82 -14.71
C ILE A 7 -12.06 -7.64 -13.33
N THR A 8 -12.85 -8.63 -12.90
CA THR A 8 -13.48 -8.61 -11.58
C THR A 8 -12.90 -9.78 -10.79
N VAL A 9 -12.25 -9.46 -9.68
CA VAL A 9 -11.63 -10.43 -8.79
C VAL A 9 -12.13 -10.14 -7.39
N THR A 10 -12.66 -11.16 -6.72
CA THR A 10 -13.28 -11.03 -5.39
C THR A 10 -12.51 -11.78 -4.31
N ASP A 11 -11.75 -12.81 -4.69
CA ASP A 11 -10.92 -13.56 -3.74
C ASP A 11 -9.71 -12.70 -3.32
N PRO A 12 -9.40 -12.62 -2.01
CA PRO A 12 -8.33 -11.75 -1.51
C PRO A 12 -6.92 -12.13 -2.01
N LEU A 13 -6.65 -13.42 -2.23
CA LEU A 13 -5.36 -13.85 -2.76
C LEU A 13 -5.25 -13.44 -4.22
N ASP A 14 -6.27 -13.75 -5.01
CA ASP A 14 -6.30 -13.43 -6.43
C ASP A 14 -6.24 -11.92 -6.68
N LEU A 15 -6.89 -11.11 -5.82
CA LEU A 15 -6.83 -9.65 -5.89
C LEU A 15 -5.39 -9.15 -5.73
N THR A 16 -4.67 -9.69 -4.74
CA THR A 16 -3.27 -9.33 -4.48
C THR A 16 -2.36 -9.76 -5.63
N VAL A 17 -2.55 -10.97 -6.16
CA VAL A 17 -1.79 -11.49 -7.30
C VAL A 17 -2.04 -10.66 -8.56
N ALA A 18 -3.29 -10.35 -8.87
CA ALA A 18 -3.67 -9.51 -10.01
C ALA A 18 -3.09 -8.09 -9.89
N GLY A 19 -3.20 -7.47 -8.70
CA GLY A 19 -2.62 -6.16 -8.41
C GLY A 19 -1.10 -6.15 -8.56
N ASN A 20 -0.42 -7.20 -8.08
CA ASN A 20 1.03 -7.36 -8.25
C ASN A 20 1.43 -7.45 -9.73
N ALA A 21 0.70 -8.20 -10.55
CA ALA A 21 0.98 -8.34 -11.97
C ALA A 21 0.87 -7.00 -12.71
N ILE A 22 -0.18 -6.23 -12.43
CA ILE A 22 -0.40 -4.90 -13.03
C ILE A 22 0.70 -3.93 -12.58
N ALA A 23 0.93 -3.80 -11.27
CA ALA A 23 1.94 -2.90 -10.72
C ALA A 23 3.36 -3.21 -11.24
N ARG A 24 3.70 -4.49 -11.39
CA ARG A 24 4.99 -4.93 -11.92
C ARG A 24 5.20 -4.51 -13.39
N GLN A 25 4.17 -4.62 -14.24
CA GLN A 25 4.25 -4.17 -15.63
C GLN A 25 4.54 -2.67 -15.75
N HIS A 26 4.10 -1.88 -14.76
CA HIS A 26 4.28 -0.43 -14.71
C HIS A 26 5.47 0.02 -13.82
N GLY A 27 6.22 -0.91 -13.22
CA GLY A 27 7.36 -0.58 -12.36
C GLY A 27 7.01 0.12 -11.04
N ILE A 28 5.78 -0.03 -10.55
CA ILE A 28 5.27 0.63 -9.34
C ILE A 28 5.72 -0.13 -8.08
N GLY A 29 6.05 0.58 -7.00
CA GLY A 29 6.26 -0.01 -5.68
C GLY A 29 7.71 -0.35 -5.32
N ARG A 30 8.71 0.30 -5.95
CA ARG A 30 10.12 0.19 -5.55
C ARG A 30 10.44 1.20 -4.45
N ILE A 31 11.06 0.75 -3.37
CA ILE A 31 11.38 1.57 -2.20
C ILE A 31 12.86 1.34 -1.86
N ASP A 32 13.67 2.40 -1.87
CA ASP A 32 15.05 2.38 -1.39
C ASP A 32 15.14 3.30 -0.17
N ILE A 33 15.32 2.71 1.01
CA ILE A 33 15.31 3.44 2.27
C ILE A 33 16.47 3.01 3.17
N VAL A 34 16.88 3.93 4.03
CA VAL A 34 17.72 3.62 5.18
C VAL A 34 16.82 3.59 6.40
N GLU A 35 16.73 2.43 7.04
CA GLU A 35 15.89 2.21 8.21
C GLU A 35 16.74 1.97 9.46
N ASN A 36 16.18 2.31 10.63
CA ASN A 36 16.76 1.95 11.91
C ASN A 36 16.38 0.51 12.23
N ARG A 37 17.36 -0.31 12.62
CA ARG A 37 17.13 -1.64 13.17
C ARG A 37 16.93 -1.55 14.67
N PHE A 38 16.20 -2.52 15.22
CA PHE A 38 15.97 -2.65 16.66
C PHE A 38 17.25 -2.58 17.51
N ILE A 39 18.34 -3.20 17.04
CA ILE A 39 19.64 -3.22 17.74
C ILE A 39 20.43 -1.89 17.66
N GLY A 40 19.82 -0.81 17.16
CA GLY A 40 20.44 0.53 17.11
C GLY A 40 21.38 0.77 15.92
N LEU A 41 21.34 -0.09 14.90
CA LEU A 41 22.12 0.06 13.67
C LEU A 41 21.24 0.60 12.54
N LYS A 42 21.83 1.29 11.57
CA LYS A 42 21.14 1.67 10.33
C LYS A 42 21.41 0.63 9.25
N SER A 43 20.40 0.31 8.44
CA SER A 43 20.57 -0.49 7.23
C SER A 43 19.89 0.13 6.03
N ARG A 44 20.55 0.06 4.87
CA ARG A 44 19.93 0.39 3.58
C ARG A 44 19.27 -0.86 3.01
N GLY A 45 18.01 -0.76 2.65
CA GLY A 45 17.23 -1.84 2.04
C GLY A 45 16.55 -1.36 0.76
N CYS A 46 16.59 -2.21 -0.26
CA CYS A 46 15.79 -2.05 -1.47
C CYS A 46 14.63 -3.06 -1.41
N TYR A 47 13.41 -2.55 -1.35
CA TYR A 47 12.18 -3.32 -1.21
C TYR A 47 11.28 -3.14 -2.44
N GLU A 48 10.49 -4.18 -2.74
CA GLU A 48 9.48 -4.15 -3.80
C GLU A 48 8.11 -4.53 -3.21
N THR A 49 7.14 -3.63 -3.31
CA THR A 49 5.77 -3.78 -2.77
C THR A 49 4.72 -3.40 -3.81
N HIS A 50 4.74 -4.08 -4.94
CA HIS A 50 3.96 -3.76 -6.14
C HIS A 50 2.45 -3.55 -5.90
N GLY A 51 1.69 -4.63 -5.64
CA GLY A 51 0.24 -4.58 -5.52
C GLY A 51 -0.22 -3.81 -4.29
N LEU A 52 0.54 -3.90 -3.20
CA LEU A 52 0.23 -3.20 -1.95
C LEU A 52 0.35 -1.67 -2.11
N SER A 53 1.32 -1.17 -2.88
CA SER A 53 1.44 0.27 -3.16
C SER A 53 0.18 0.83 -3.84
N ILE A 54 -0.38 0.10 -4.81
CA ILE A 54 -1.62 0.50 -5.49
C ILE A 54 -2.80 0.45 -4.54
N MET A 55 -2.96 -0.68 -3.83
CA MET A 55 -4.08 -0.88 -2.90
C MET A 55 -4.09 0.16 -1.78
N ARG A 56 -2.92 0.50 -1.23
CA ARG A 56 -2.81 1.53 -0.19
C ARG A 56 -3.23 2.90 -0.70
N SER A 57 -2.84 3.27 -1.92
CA SER A 57 -3.26 4.53 -2.53
C SER A 57 -4.77 4.57 -2.75
N ALA A 58 -5.36 3.47 -3.25
CA ALA A 58 -6.81 3.38 -3.45
C ALA A 58 -7.58 3.43 -2.13
N GLN A 59 -7.06 2.79 -1.08
CA GLN A 59 -7.66 2.86 0.26
C GLN A 59 -7.66 4.28 0.81
N ILE A 60 -6.54 5.00 0.72
CA ILE A 60 -6.44 6.40 1.20
C ILE A 60 -7.43 7.30 0.44
N ASP A 61 -7.60 7.07 -0.86
CA ASP A 61 -8.56 7.81 -1.69
C ASP A 61 -10.02 7.47 -1.32
N LEU A 62 -10.32 6.20 -1.04
CA LEU A 62 -11.64 5.78 -0.56
C LEU A 62 -11.96 6.38 0.82
N GLU A 63 -10.98 6.36 1.72
CA GLU A 63 -11.07 7.03 3.02
C GLU A 63 -11.32 8.53 2.82
N GLY A 64 -10.69 9.12 1.79
CA GLY A 64 -11.01 10.39 1.11
C GLY A 64 -12.48 10.76 1.03
N LEU A 65 -13.31 9.80 0.70
CA LEU A 65 -14.71 10.00 0.41
C LEU A 65 -15.62 9.51 1.55
N ALA A 66 -15.17 8.47 2.28
CA ALA A 66 -16.00 7.76 3.24
C ALA A 66 -15.76 8.15 4.71
N LEU A 67 -14.55 8.59 5.07
CA LEU A 67 -14.22 8.93 6.46
C LEU A 67 -14.40 10.42 6.75
N ASP A 68 -15.00 10.69 7.91
CA ASP A 68 -15.14 12.02 8.48
C ASP A 68 -13.78 12.69 8.73
N ARG A 69 -13.78 14.02 8.65
CA ARG A 69 -12.59 14.86 8.75
C ARG A 69 -11.84 14.66 10.08
N GLU A 70 -12.54 14.48 11.20
CA GLU A 70 -11.91 14.37 12.51
C GLU A 70 -11.42 12.94 12.82
N VAL A 71 -11.96 11.95 12.11
CA VAL A 71 -11.62 10.53 12.31
C VAL A 71 -10.28 10.17 11.68
N ARG A 72 -9.90 10.78 10.55
CA ARG A 72 -8.64 10.43 9.86
C ARG A 72 -7.38 10.81 10.64
N PRO A 73 -7.26 12.04 11.20
CA PRO A 73 -6.11 12.40 12.02
C PRO A 73 -5.98 11.49 13.24
N LEU A 74 -7.10 11.08 13.85
CA LEU A 74 -7.11 10.17 14.99
C LEU A 74 -6.58 8.77 14.62
N ARG A 75 -6.98 8.24 13.46
CA ARG A 75 -6.43 6.99 12.92
C ARG A 75 -4.94 7.12 12.61
N ASP A 76 -4.52 8.21 11.96
CA ASP A 76 -3.11 8.39 11.59
C ASP A 76 -2.21 8.54 12.82
N HIS A 77 -2.71 9.22 13.85
CA HIS A 77 -2.04 9.33 15.15
C HIS A 77 -1.84 7.96 15.81
N THR A 78 -2.84 7.08 15.78
CA THR A 78 -2.73 5.73 16.36
C THR A 78 -1.86 4.81 15.51
N CYS A 79 -1.91 4.92 14.18
CA CYS A 79 -1.08 4.15 13.25
C CYS A 79 0.43 4.45 13.41
N GLY A 80 0.81 5.70 13.70
CA GLY A 80 2.22 6.05 13.95
C GLY A 80 2.75 5.58 15.31
N ARG A 81 1.89 5.05 16.17
CA ARG A 81 2.18 4.75 17.58
C ARG A 81 2.21 3.24 17.87
N VAL A 82 2.09 2.38 16.87
CA VAL A 82 2.46 0.97 17.06
C VAL A 82 3.89 0.99 17.59
N PRO A 83 4.18 0.46 18.80
CA PRO A 83 5.50 0.56 19.38
C PRO A 83 6.50 0.05 18.34
N GLU A 84 7.52 0.87 18.08
CA GLU A 84 8.72 0.46 17.36
C GLU A 84 9.25 -0.75 18.13
N GLN A 85 8.88 -1.95 17.66
CA GLN A 85 9.20 -3.21 18.32
C GLN A 85 10.67 -3.53 18.18
#